data_AF-A0A2V8CGU8-F1
#
_entry.id   AF-A0A2V8CGU8-F1
#
_cell.length_a   1.000
_cell.length_b   1.000
_cell.length_c   1.000
_cell.angle_alpha   90.00
_cell.angle_beta   90.00
_cell.angle_gamma   90.00
#
_symmetry.space_group_name_H-M   'P 1'
#
loop_
_entity.id
_entity.type
_entity.pdbx_description
1 polymer ?
#
loop_
_entity_poly.entity_id
_entity_poly.type
_entity_poly.pdbx_seq_one_letter_code
_entity_poly.pdbx_strand_id
1 'polypeptide(L)'
;MKRIGLGVAAIVAAASVLSLVHAQAPNFPSTKNGEWAYYTADVKGTRYSPLDQINATNFNQLEVAWRFKTDNLGTRPEYKLEGTPLMVKGVVYTTGGTRRSVVALDAKSGELMWVYSLREGARAIAAPRQLSGRGLSYWTDGKGDDRVLFVSTGYNLVALNAHTGAPVRQFGKDGIVDLKVGAVVGKGEQIPLETGEIGLHST
;
A
#
# COMPACT_ATOMS: atom_id res chain seq x y z
N MET A 1 46.04 65.51 -22.60
CA MET A 1 46.16 64.49 -21.52
C MET A 1 45.17 64.85 -20.42
N LYS A 2 44.55 63.83 -19.81
CA LYS A 2 43.52 63.84 -18.74
C LYS A 2 42.11 64.32 -19.11
N ARG A 3 41.22 63.34 -19.27
CA ARG A 3 39.75 63.41 -19.27
C ARG A 3 39.26 63.28 -17.82
N ILE A 4 38.26 64.05 -17.40
CA ILE A 4 37.34 63.70 -16.28
C ILE A 4 35.93 64.11 -16.73
N GLY A 5 35.04 63.13 -16.81
CA GLY A 5 33.69 63.26 -17.36
C GLY A 5 32.62 63.48 -16.29
N LEU A 6 31.52 64.12 -16.71
CA LEU A 6 30.27 64.21 -15.96
C LEU A 6 29.48 62.90 -16.10
N GLY A 7 29.08 62.34 -14.97
CA GLY A 7 28.21 61.16 -14.91
C GLY A 7 26.75 61.52 -15.22
N VAL A 8 26.13 60.72 -16.07
CA VAL A 8 24.67 60.67 -16.24
C VAL A 8 24.19 59.42 -15.52
N ALA A 9 23.29 59.60 -14.57
CA ALA A 9 22.62 58.50 -13.86
C ALA A 9 21.63 57.81 -14.81
N ALA A 10 21.84 56.51 -15.08
CA ALA A 10 20.89 55.67 -15.77
C ALA A 10 20.04 54.91 -14.74
N ILE A 11 18.74 55.20 -14.71
CA ILE A 11 17.75 54.43 -13.97
C ILE A 11 17.51 53.13 -14.75
N VAL A 12 17.97 52.01 -14.20
CA VAL A 12 17.66 50.67 -14.72
C VAL A 12 16.37 50.20 -14.04
N ALA A 13 15.26 50.21 -14.78
CA ALA A 13 14.04 49.54 -14.36
C ALA A 13 14.20 48.02 -14.52
N ALA A 14 14.37 47.31 -13.41
CA ALA A 14 14.41 45.85 -13.40
C ALA A 14 12.99 45.29 -13.57
N ALA A 15 12.70 44.69 -14.72
CA ALA A 15 11.48 43.92 -14.93
C ALA A 15 11.66 42.52 -14.31
N SER A 16 11.05 42.31 -13.15
CA SER A 16 11.03 41.01 -12.47
C SER A 16 10.08 40.05 -13.21
N VAL A 17 10.64 39.09 -13.93
CA VAL A 17 9.86 37.97 -14.49
C VAL A 17 9.52 37.03 -13.32
N LEU A 18 8.30 37.09 -12.80
CA LEU A 18 7.80 36.07 -11.87
C LEU A 18 7.55 34.78 -12.65
N SER A 19 8.47 33.82 -12.55
CA SER A 19 8.20 32.44 -12.94
C SER A 19 7.20 31.85 -11.94
N LEU A 20 5.94 31.70 -12.36
CA LEU A 20 4.95 30.89 -11.66
C LEU A 20 5.41 29.44 -11.69
N VAL A 21 6.12 29.02 -10.63
CA VAL A 21 6.34 27.60 -10.35
C VAL A 21 4.95 27.02 -10.07
N HIS A 22 4.34 26.41 -11.08
CA HIS A 22 3.18 25.55 -10.87
C HIS A 22 3.66 24.39 -10.02
N ALA A 23 3.35 24.42 -8.73
CA ALA A 23 3.46 23.25 -7.89
C ALA A 23 2.61 22.16 -8.56
N GLN A 24 3.24 21.17 -9.19
CA GLN A 24 2.55 19.97 -9.62
C GLN A 24 1.88 19.40 -8.36
N ALA A 25 0.56 19.37 -8.35
CA ALA A 25 -0.17 18.64 -7.34
C ALA A 25 0.39 17.21 -7.33
N PRO A 26 0.63 16.61 -6.15
CA PRO A 26 1.12 15.24 -6.10
C PRO A 26 0.19 14.36 -6.93
N ASN A 27 0.75 13.60 -7.88
CA ASN A 27 -0.01 12.63 -8.67
C ASN A 27 -0.39 11.46 -7.75
N PHE A 28 -1.46 11.62 -7.00
CA PHE A 28 -2.02 10.55 -6.20
C PHE A 28 -2.68 9.51 -7.11
N PRO A 29 -2.55 8.22 -6.78
CA PRO A 29 -3.20 7.18 -7.55
C PRO A 29 -4.72 7.33 -7.65
N SER A 30 -5.29 7.00 -8.81
CA SER A 30 -6.73 7.16 -9.08
C SER A 30 -7.26 6.15 -10.11
N THR A 31 -8.50 5.73 -9.92
CA THR A 31 -9.22 4.81 -10.83
C THR A 31 -9.39 5.35 -12.24
N LYS A 32 -9.30 6.67 -12.45
CA LYS A 32 -9.33 7.29 -13.79
C LYS A 32 -8.26 6.75 -14.73
N ASN A 33 -7.11 6.37 -14.18
CA ASN A 33 -5.98 5.85 -14.94
C ASN A 33 -5.87 4.32 -14.80
N GLY A 34 -6.97 3.66 -14.39
CA GLY A 34 -7.03 2.22 -14.17
C GLY A 34 -6.46 1.72 -12.86
N GLU A 35 -5.90 2.59 -12.02
CA GLU A 35 -5.35 2.20 -10.72
C GLU A 35 -6.43 1.89 -9.68
N TRP A 36 -6.09 1.09 -8.67
CA TRP A 36 -6.95 0.73 -7.55
C TRP A 36 -6.15 0.81 -6.24
N ALA A 37 -5.86 2.03 -5.80
CA ALA A 37 -4.96 2.26 -4.66
C ALA A 37 -5.61 2.13 -3.28
N TYR A 38 -6.94 2.07 -3.22
CA TYR A 38 -7.70 1.91 -1.99
C TYR A 38 -8.46 0.60 -2.04
N TYR A 39 -8.64 -0.05 -0.89
CA TYR A 39 -9.43 -1.28 -0.76
C TYR A 39 -10.84 -1.14 -1.39
N THR A 40 -11.41 0.07 -1.33
CA THR A 40 -12.74 0.40 -1.85
C THR A 40 -12.71 1.29 -3.10
N ALA A 41 -11.65 1.22 -3.91
CA ALA A 41 -11.37 2.07 -5.08
C ALA A 41 -11.00 3.52 -4.76
N ASP A 42 -11.76 4.17 -3.87
CA ASP A 42 -11.51 5.53 -3.40
C ASP A 42 -11.90 5.69 -1.91
N VAL A 43 -11.61 6.87 -1.37
CA VAL A 43 -11.89 7.25 0.02
C VAL A 43 -13.38 7.36 0.35
N LYS A 44 -14.26 7.51 -0.66
CA LYS A 44 -15.72 7.52 -0.48
C LYS A 44 -16.30 6.11 -0.48
N GLY A 45 -15.51 5.13 -0.91
CA GLY A 45 -15.88 3.73 -0.93
C GLY A 45 -16.75 3.32 -2.11
N THR A 46 -16.65 4.02 -3.24
CA THR A 46 -17.57 3.83 -4.38
C THR A 46 -17.44 2.46 -5.06
N ARG A 47 -16.25 1.83 -4.98
CA ARG A 47 -15.92 0.62 -5.75
C ARG A 47 -16.15 0.81 -7.26
N TYR A 48 -15.99 2.04 -7.77
CA TYR A 48 -16.26 2.40 -9.16
C TYR A 48 -14.98 2.65 -9.96
N SER A 49 -14.95 2.11 -11.19
CA SER A 49 -13.95 2.44 -12.21
C SER A 49 -14.63 3.16 -13.37
N PRO A 50 -14.13 4.32 -13.81
CA PRO A 50 -14.66 5.03 -14.98
C PRO A 50 -14.18 4.44 -16.32
N LEU A 51 -13.37 3.38 -16.32
CA LEU A 51 -12.90 2.74 -17.54
C LEU A 51 -14.03 2.01 -18.27
N ASP A 52 -14.05 2.10 -19.61
CA ASP A 52 -15.12 1.59 -20.47
C ASP A 52 -14.62 0.66 -21.61
N GLN A 53 -13.32 0.36 -21.64
CA GLN A 53 -12.72 -0.56 -22.61
C GLN A 53 -13.44 -1.92 -22.62
N ILE A 54 -13.79 -2.42 -21.45
CA ILE A 54 -14.64 -3.61 -21.27
C ILE A 54 -16.05 -3.12 -20.94
N ASN A 55 -17.03 -3.52 -21.73
CA ASN A 55 -18.42 -3.11 -21.58
C ASN A 55 -19.39 -4.21 -22.03
N ALA A 56 -20.70 -3.92 -21.96
CA ALA A 56 -21.76 -4.88 -22.24
C ALA A 56 -21.72 -5.47 -23.67
N THR A 57 -21.04 -4.82 -24.62
CA THR A 57 -20.97 -5.28 -26.01
C THR A 57 -19.80 -6.23 -26.28
N ASN A 58 -18.77 -6.25 -25.42
CA ASN A 58 -17.54 -7.02 -25.66
C ASN A 58 -17.09 -7.90 -24.48
N PHE A 59 -17.77 -7.88 -23.33
CA PHE A 59 -17.37 -8.67 -22.15
C PHE A 59 -17.28 -10.18 -22.43
N ASN A 60 -18.01 -10.67 -23.43
CA ASN A 60 -17.99 -12.05 -23.88
C ASN A 60 -16.70 -12.47 -24.59
N GLN A 61 -15.81 -11.52 -24.91
CA GLN A 61 -14.51 -11.76 -25.53
C GLN A 61 -13.36 -11.85 -24.51
N LEU A 62 -13.66 -11.71 -23.22
CA LEU A 62 -12.62 -11.76 -22.18
C LEU A 62 -11.98 -13.14 -22.09
N GLU A 63 -10.65 -13.12 -22.01
CA GLU A 63 -9.83 -14.29 -21.75
C GLU A 63 -8.95 -14.08 -20.52
N VAL A 64 -8.46 -15.18 -19.97
CA VAL A 64 -7.52 -15.14 -18.84
C VAL A 64 -6.16 -14.68 -19.37
N ALA A 65 -5.74 -13.48 -18.99
CA ALA A 65 -4.40 -12.97 -19.33
C ALA A 65 -3.28 -13.73 -18.59
N TRP A 66 -3.44 -13.95 -17.28
CA TRP A 66 -2.50 -14.70 -16.45
C TRP A 66 -3.15 -15.21 -15.17
N ARG A 67 -2.45 -16.12 -14.47
CA ARG A 67 -2.83 -16.64 -13.15
C ARG A 67 -1.62 -16.72 -12.24
N PHE A 68 -1.80 -16.35 -10.96
CA PHE A 68 -0.79 -16.51 -9.93
C PHE A 68 -1.29 -17.51 -8.87
N LYS A 69 -0.48 -18.53 -8.55
CA LYS A 69 -0.83 -19.55 -7.54
C LYS A 69 -0.33 -19.15 -6.16
N THR A 70 -1.22 -19.18 -5.17
CA THR A 70 -0.91 -18.87 -3.77
C THR A 70 -0.59 -20.09 -2.91
N ASP A 71 -0.61 -21.30 -3.47
CA ASP A 71 -0.47 -22.57 -2.74
C ASP A 71 0.83 -22.63 -1.91
N ASN A 72 1.89 -21.99 -2.40
CA ASN A 72 3.21 -21.93 -1.76
C ASN A 72 3.34 -20.82 -0.71
N LEU A 73 2.31 -20.00 -0.48
CA LEU A 73 2.31 -18.91 0.50
C LEU A 73 1.85 -19.39 1.88
N GLY A 74 2.26 -20.61 2.26
CA GLY A 74 1.63 -21.32 3.36
C GLY A 74 2.32 -22.64 3.71
N THR A 75 1.82 -23.31 4.75
CA THR A 75 2.09 -24.75 4.97
C THR A 75 1.10 -25.63 4.22
N ARG A 76 -0.01 -25.05 3.77
CA ARG A 76 -1.05 -25.70 2.98
C ARG A 76 -1.73 -24.66 2.08
N PRO A 77 -2.40 -25.10 1.01
CA PRO A 77 -3.25 -24.23 0.20
C PRO A 77 -4.35 -23.57 1.03
N GLU A 78 -4.70 -22.37 0.61
CA GLU A 78 -5.85 -21.63 1.09
C GLU A 78 -6.91 -21.58 0.00
N TYR A 79 -8.16 -21.83 0.38
CA TYR A 79 -9.30 -21.84 -0.54
C TYR A 79 -10.29 -20.69 -0.26
N LYS A 80 -9.96 -19.79 0.67
CA LYS A 80 -10.82 -18.68 1.11
C LYS A 80 -10.10 -17.34 0.98
N LEU A 81 -9.93 -16.88 -0.26
CA LEU A 81 -9.30 -15.60 -0.57
C LEU A 81 -10.35 -14.48 -0.56
N GLU A 82 -10.32 -13.63 0.47
CA GLU A 82 -11.28 -12.51 0.66
C GLU A 82 -10.67 -11.12 0.36
N GLY A 83 -9.39 -11.07 -0.01
CA GLY A 83 -8.67 -9.83 -0.26
C GLY A 83 -9.10 -9.14 -1.55
N THR A 84 -9.13 -7.80 -1.53
CA THR A 84 -9.17 -6.98 -2.74
C THR A 84 -7.73 -6.56 -3.07
N PRO A 85 -7.13 -7.04 -4.17
CA PRO A 85 -5.82 -6.57 -4.59
C PRO A 85 -5.81 -5.06 -4.85
N LEU A 86 -4.70 -4.41 -4.55
CA LEU A 86 -4.46 -3.04 -4.98
C LEU A 86 -3.65 -3.05 -6.27
N MET A 87 -3.92 -2.12 -7.18
CA MET A 87 -3.09 -1.91 -8.37
C MET A 87 -2.60 -0.46 -8.37
N VAL A 88 -1.29 -0.26 -8.28
CA VAL A 88 -0.69 1.07 -8.23
C VAL A 88 0.57 1.08 -9.07
N LYS A 89 0.71 2.06 -9.98
CA LYS A 89 1.89 2.24 -10.84
C LYS A 89 2.30 0.95 -11.58
N GLY A 90 1.32 0.17 -12.04
CA GLY A 90 1.55 -1.07 -12.79
C GLY A 90 1.91 -2.30 -11.93
N VAL A 91 1.82 -2.20 -10.61
CA VAL A 91 2.09 -3.31 -9.68
C VAL A 91 0.81 -3.71 -8.96
N VAL A 92 0.52 -5.01 -8.93
CA VAL A 92 -0.56 -5.60 -8.14
C VAL A 92 -0.03 -6.04 -6.79
N TYR A 93 -0.58 -5.50 -5.72
CA TYR A 93 -0.28 -5.85 -4.34
C TYR A 93 -1.43 -6.60 -3.71
N THR A 94 -1.18 -7.76 -3.12
CA THR A 94 -2.22 -8.50 -2.37
C THR A 94 -1.63 -9.35 -1.26
N THR A 95 -2.49 -9.76 -0.33
CA THR A 95 -2.19 -10.80 0.66
C THR A 95 -2.64 -12.17 0.13
N GLY A 96 -1.90 -13.22 0.44
CA GLY A 96 -2.26 -14.58 0.03
C GLY A 96 -1.70 -15.66 0.95
N GLY A 97 -2.39 -16.80 0.93
CA GLY A 97 -2.00 -18.04 1.60
C GLY A 97 -2.11 -18.01 3.12
N THR A 98 -1.96 -19.20 3.70
CA THR A 98 -2.15 -19.43 5.13
C THR A 98 -1.20 -18.66 6.05
N ARG A 99 -0.10 -18.12 5.50
CA ARG A 99 0.85 -17.26 6.23
C ARG A 99 0.53 -15.77 6.14
N ARG A 100 -0.55 -15.38 5.44
CA ARG A 100 -0.87 -13.98 5.12
C ARG A 100 0.35 -13.26 4.53
N SER A 101 0.93 -13.89 3.51
CA SER A 101 2.10 -13.32 2.84
C SER A 101 1.64 -12.15 1.97
N VAL A 102 2.41 -11.07 1.92
CA VAL A 102 2.19 -9.99 0.96
C VAL A 102 2.98 -10.32 -0.29
N VAL A 103 2.35 -10.18 -1.46
CA VAL A 103 3.02 -10.31 -2.76
C VAL A 103 2.85 -9.04 -3.56
N ALA A 104 3.89 -8.70 -4.32
CA ALA A 104 3.82 -7.74 -5.41
C ALA A 104 4.06 -8.46 -6.73
N LEU A 105 3.17 -8.21 -7.68
CA LEU A 105 3.18 -8.81 -9.01
C LEU A 105 3.24 -7.71 -10.06
N ASP A 106 3.99 -7.93 -11.14
CA ASP A 106 3.87 -7.10 -12.33
C ASP A 106 2.45 -7.25 -12.91
N ALA A 107 1.71 -6.15 -13.06
CA ALA A 107 0.30 -6.22 -13.44
C ALA A 107 0.07 -6.76 -14.87
N LYS A 108 1.07 -6.61 -15.74
CA LYS A 108 0.99 -7.00 -17.15
C LYS A 108 1.20 -8.51 -17.32
N SER A 109 2.21 -9.06 -16.66
CA SER A 109 2.66 -10.44 -16.83
C SER A 109 2.20 -11.39 -15.72
N GLY A 110 1.89 -10.87 -14.53
CA GLY A 110 1.65 -11.67 -13.33
C GLY A 110 2.94 -12.20 -12.68
N GLU A 111 4.12 -11.75 -13.13
CA GLU A 111 5.40 -12.15 -12.56
C GLU A 111 5.54 -11.68 -11.11
N LEU A 112 6.03 -12.57 -10.23
CA LEU A 112 6.30 -12.25 -8.84
C LEU A 112 7.53 -11.33 -8.73
N MET A 113 7.32 -10.09 -8.31
CA MET A 113 8.40 -9.13 -8.08
C MET A 113 9.05 -9.34 -6.73
N TRP A 114 8.23 -9.46 -5.67
CA TRP A 114 8.70 -9.76 -4.33
C TRP A 114 7.58 -10.38 -3.49
N VAL A 115 7.98 -11.09 -2.45
CA VAL A 115 7.09 -11.66 -1.43
C VAL A 115 7.63 -11.34 -0.04
N TYR A 116 6.73 -11.01 0.88
CA TYR A 116 7.02 -10.84 2.30
C TYR A 116 6.16 -11.79 3.13
N SER A 117 6.78 -12.43 4.12
CA SER A 117 6.07 -13.21 5.13
C SER A 117 6.65 -12.94 6.51
N LEU A 118 5.78 -12.64 7.47
CA LEU A 118 6.17 -12.56 8.88
C LEU A 118 6.03 -13.94 9.55
N ARG A 119 7.06 -14.39 10.26
CA ARG A 119 7.06 -15.67 10.99
C ARG A 119 6.80 -15.40 12.47
N GLU A 120 5.55 -15.55 12.90
CA GLU A 120 5.11 -15.14 14.24
C GLU A 120 4.95 -16.31 15.23
N GLY A 121 5.29 -17.54 14.82
CA GLY A 121 5.27 -18.72 15.69
C GLY A 121 3.90 -18.96 16.35
N ALA A 122 3.91 -19.23 17.66
CA ALA A 122 2.70 -19.56 18.41
C ALA A 122 1.68 -18.41 18.41
N ARG A 123 2.14 -17.16 18.29
CA ARG A 123 1.28 -15.98 18.18
C ARG A 123 0.39 -15.99 16.95
N ALA A 124 0.90 -16.43 15.79
CA ALA A 124 0.07 -16.60 14.60
C ALA A 124 -0.88 -17.79 14.76
N ILE A 125 -0.43 -18.89 15.39
CA ILE A 125 -1.27 -20.09 15.61
C ILE A 125 -2.46 -19.77 16.52
N ALA A 126 -2.24 -18.98 17.57
CA ALA A 126 -3.28 -18.56 18.52
C ALA A 126 -4.24 -17.49 17.98
N ALA A 127 -4.00 -16.95 16.78
CA ALA A 127 -4.87 -15.90 16.26
C ALA A 127 -6.25 -16.46 15.84
N PRO A 128 -7.37 -15.83 16.22
CA PRO A 128 -8.70 -16.30 15.83
C PRO A 128 -8.95 -16.14 14.32
N ARG A 129 -8.27 -15.19 13.67
CA ARG A 129 -8.36 -14.94 12.23
C ARG A 129 -7.12 -15.40 11.50
N GLN A 130 -7.19 -16.62 10.99
CA GLN A 130 -6.18 -17.23 10.12
C GLN A 130 -6.29 -16.74 8.67
N LEU A 131 -5.43 -17.27 7.79
CA LEU A 131 -5.51 -17.11 6.33
C LEU A 131 -5.15 -15.70 5.81
N SER A 132 -5.33 -15.45 4.51
CA SER A 132 -4.85 -14.22 3.84
C SER A 132 -5.49 -12.94 4.36
N GLY A 133 -6.64 -13.02 5.02
CA GLY A 133 -7.39 -11.83 5.42
C GLY A 133 -7.91 -11.04 4.22
N ARG A 134 -8.15 -9.74 4.42
CA ARG A 134 -8.88 -8.87 3.48
C ARG A 134 -7.98 -7.94 2.67
N GLY A 135 -6.67 -8.19 2.61
CA GLY A 135 -5.74 -7.39 1.83
C GLY A 135 -4.92 -6.40 2.66
N LEU A 136 -4.58 -5.29 2.03
CA LEU A 136 -3.58 -4.33 2.49
C LEU A 136 -3.98 -2.90 2.10
N SER A 137 -3.23 -1.93 2.57
CA SER A 137 -3.37 -0.52 2.21
C SER A 137 -2.09 -0.02 1.55
N TYR A 138 -2.22 0.97 0.68
CA TYR A 138 -1.10 1.65 0.06
C TYR A 138 -1.01 3.08 0.60
N TRP A 139 0.20 3.57 0.80
CA TRP A 139 0.48 4.96 1.20
C TRP A 139 1.65 5.48 0.38
N THR A 140 1.60 6.76 0.02
CA THR A 140 2.70 7.47 -0.64
C THR A 140 2.79 8.89 -0.13
N ASP A 141 4.01 9.41 -0.02
CA ASP A 141 4.25 10.84 0.22
C ASP A 141 4.19 11.69 -1.07
N GLY A 142 4.01 11.05 -2.23
CA GLY A 142 4.03 11.68 -3.55
C GLY A 142 5.43 12.11 -4.02
N LYS A 143 6.49 11.81 -3.26
CA LYS A 143 7.89 12.18 -3.55
C LYS A 143 8.80 10.96 -3.71
N GLY A 144 8.25 9.76 -3.61
CA GLY A 144 8.94 8.49 -3.88
C GLY A 144 8.95 7.52 -2.71
N ASP A 145 8.40 7.88 -1.55
CA ASP A 145 8.21 6.95 -0.44
C ASP A 145 6.86 6.24 -0.58
N ASP A 146 6.87 5.15 -1.34
CA ASP A 146 5.71 4.29 -1.54
C ASP A 146 5.76 3.10 -0.58
N ARG A 147 4.66 2.85 0.12
CA ARG A 147 4.54 1.82 1.15
C ARG A 147 3.28 1.00 0.98
N VAL A 148 3.39 -0.28 1.30
CA VAL A 148 2.22 -1.12 1.57
C VAL A 148 2.17 -1.47 3.04
N LEU A 149 0.96 -1.44 3.61
CA LEU A 149 0.70 -1.71 5.02
C LEU A 149 -0.32 -2.83 5.14
N PHE A 150 -0.06 -3.79 6.03
CA PHE A 150 -1.00 -4.87 6.30
C PHE A 150 -0.94 -5.29 7.76
N VAL A 151 -2.02 -5.93 8.22
CA VAL A 151 -2.06 -6.55 9.55
C VAL A 151 -1.78 -8.04 9.43
N SER A 152 -0.70 -8.50 10.04
CA SER A 152 -0.31 -9.91 10.08
C SER A 152 -1.33 -10.77 10.83
N THR A 153 -1.18 -12.09 10.75
CA THR A 153 -2.01 -13.04 11.51
C THR A 153 -1.91 -12.78 13.01
N GLY A 154 -0.72 -12.51 13.52
CA GLY A 154 -0.46 -12.20 14.93
C GLY A 154 -0.78 -10.77 15.37
N TYR A 155 -1.56 -9.99 14.61
CA TYR A 155 -1.91 -8.60 14.97
C TYR A 155 -0.71 -7.63 15.03
N ASN A 156 0.25 -7.81 14.13
CA ASN A 156 1.28 -6.81 13.87
C ASN A 156 0.86 -5.96 12.66
N LEU A 157 0.78 -4.64 12.82
CA LEU A 157 0.69 -3.73 11.69
C LEU A 157 2.10 -3.55 11.12
N VAL A 158 2.31 -4.00 9.90
CA VAL A 158 3.62 -4.01 9.24
C VAL A 158 3.60 -3.00 8.09
N ALA A 159 4.65 -2.18 7.97
CA ALA A 159 4.88 -1.32 6.83
C ALA A 159 6.07 -1.81 6.00
N LEU A 160 5.85 -1.99 4.70
CA LEU A 160 6.85 -2.44 3.74
C LEU A 160 7.04 -1.38 2.66
N ASN A 161 8.27 -1.22 2.19
CA ASN A 161 8.57 -0.45 0.98
C ASN A 161 7.91 -1.14 -0.22
N ALA A 162 7.08 -0.42 -0.98
CA ALA A 162 6.25 -1.01 -2.04
C ALA A 162 7.06 -1.54 -3.23
N HIS A 163 8.29 -1.07 -3.43
CA HIS A 163 9.14 -1.50 -4.55
C HIS A 163 9.97 -2.75 -4.22
N THR A 164 10.29 -2.97 -2.94
CA THR A 164 11.26 -4.00 -2.53
C THR A 164 10.69 -5.04 -1.57
N GLY A 165 9.55 -4.77 -0.95
CA GLY A 165 9.00 -5.61 0.12
C GLY A 165 9.79 -5.54 1.44
N ALA A 166 10.83 -4.69 1.53
CA ALA A 166 11.63 -4.54 2.74
C ALA A 166 10.86 -3.78 3.83
N PRO A 167 10.98 -4.17 5.12
CA PRO A 167 10.39 -3.42 6.23
C PRO A 167 10.87 -1.97 6.28
N VAL A 168 9.93 -1.05 6.49
CA VAL A 168 10.22 0.38 6.66
C VAL A 168 10.68 0.60 8.10
N ARG A 169 12.00 0.55 8.35
CA ARG A 169 12.57 0.51 9.71
C ARG A 169 12.10 1.64 10.64
N GLN A 170 11.83 2.83 10.10
CA GLN A 170 11.33 3.98 10.84
C GLN A 170 9.85 3.91 11.23
N PHE A 171 9.11 2.89 10.79
CA PHE A 171 7.72 2.68 11.15
C PHE A 171 7.62 1.79 12.40
N GLY A 172 7.07 2.33 13.49
CA GLY A 172 6.99 1.62 14.76
C GLY A 172 8.37 1.18 15.25
N LYS A 173 8.50 -0.09 15.61
CA LYS A 173 9.77 -0.75 15.92
C LYS A 173 10.16 -1.65 14.75
N ASP A 174 11.22 -1.29 14.04
CA ASP A 174 11.79 -2.06 12.92
C ASP A 174 10.78 -2.41 11.80
N GLY A 175 9.82 -1.52 11.53
CA GLY A 175 8.78 -1.71 10.51
C GLY A 175 7.47 -2.29 11.04
N ILE A 176 7.34 -2.45 12.36
CA ILE A 176 6.20 -3.10 13.00
C ILE A 176 5.62 -2.26 14.13
N VAL A 177 4.29 -2.13 14.16
CA VAL A 177 3.53 -1.70 15.34
C VAL A 177 2.76 -2.92 15.86
N ASP A 178 3.01 -3.32 17.10
CA ASP A 178 2.28 -4.41 17.77
C ASP A 178 0.91 -3.90 18.23
N LEU A 179 -0.17 -4.35 17.58
CA LEU A 179 -1.53 -3.90 17.88
C LEU A 179 -2.12 -4.51 19.15
N LYS A 180 -1.42 -5.46 19.79
CA LYS A 180 -1.82 -6.00 21.10
C LYS A 180 -1.26 -5.20 22.26
N VAL A 181 -0.20 -4.41 22.05
CA VAL A 181 0.32 -3.52 23.10
C VAL A 181 -0.73 -2.46 23.43
N GLY A 182 -1.09 -2.36 24.71
CA GLY A 182 -2.14 -1.49 25.20
C GLY A 182 -3.57 -2.06 25.07
N ALA A 183 -3.74 -3.23 24.46
CA ALA A 183 -5.01 -3.95 24.52
C ALA A 183 -5.15 -4.62 25.89
N VAL A 184 -6.31 -4.43 26.55
CA VAL A 184 -6.51 -4.83 27.94
C VAL A 184 -7.77 -5.67 28.13
N VAL A 185 -7.76 -6.51 29.18
CA VAL A 185 -8.93 -7.21 29.71
C VAL A 185 -9.31 -6.60 31.06
N GLY A 186 -10.62 -6.53 31.34
CA GLY A 186 -11.15 -6.12 32.64
C GLY A 186 -10.69 -4.72 33.05
N LYS A 187 -10.03 -4.61 34.22
CA LYS A 187 -9.62 -3.34 34.84
C LYS A 187 -8.29 -2.80 34.29
N GLY A 188 -8.01 -2.98 33.00
CA GLY A 188 -6.80 -2.46 32.36
C GLY A 188 -5.60 -3.41 32.39
N GLU A 189 -5.82 -4.71 32.61
CA GLU A 189 -4.75 -5.70 32.56
C GLU A 189 -4.37 -5.99 31.10
N GLN A 190 -3.10 -5.80 30.75
CA GLN A 190 -2.58 -6.08 29.40
C GLN A 190 -2.86 -7.54 29.00
N ILE A 191 -3.45 -7.73 27.81
CA ILE A 191 -3.63 -9.09 27.28
C ILE A 191 -2.27 -9.75 27.02
N PRO A 192 -2.14 -11.08 27.18
CA PRO A 192 -0.91 -11.76 26.78
C PRO A 192 -0.58 -11.49 25.31
N LEU A 193 0.63 -11.01 25.01
CA LEU A 193 0.98 -10.62 23.64
C LEU A 193 1.00 -11.81 22.67
N GLU A 194 1.35 -13.00 23.16
CA GLU A 194 1.39 -14.21 22.33
C GLU A 194 -0.01 -14.82 22.18
N THR A 195 -0.70 -15.10 23.28
CA THR A 195 -1.94 -15.90 23.30
C THR A 195 -3.22 -15.09 23.49
N GLY A 196 -3.12 -13.83 23.89
CA GLY A 196 -4.27 -12.96 24.11
C GLY A 196 -4.98 -12.63 22.79
N GLU A 197 -6.30 -12.65 22.81
CA GLU A 197 -7.14 -12.42 21.64
C GLU A 197 -7.72 -11.00 21.61
N ILE A 198 -7.84 -10.43 20.40
CA ILE A 198 -8.57 -9.19 20.15
C ILE A 198 -9.75 -9.51 19.23
N GLY A 199 -10.97 -9.23 19.71
CA GLY A 199 -12.19 -9.28 18.90
C GLY A 199 -13.05 -10.53 19.03
N LEU A 200 -13.19 -11.09 20.23
CA LEU A 200 -13.99 -12.28 20.55
C LEU A 200 -15.45 -12.26 20.02
N HIS A 201 -15.99 -11.07 19.72
CA HIS A 201 -17.39 -10.86 19.29
C HIS A 201 -17.57 -10.38 17.85
N SER A 202 -16.55 -10.47 17.00
CA SER A 202 -16.64 -9.99 15.62
C SER A 202 -16.72 -11.17 14.62
N THR A 203 -17.85 -11.86 14.64
CA THR A 203 -18.29 -12.78 13.58
C THR A 203 -18.98 -12.02 12.47
#